data_AF-A0A1A9HHA7-F1
#
_entry.id   AF-A0A1A9HHA7-F1
#
_cell.length_a   1.000
_cell.length_b   1.000
_cell.length_c   1.000
_cell.angle_alpha   90.00
_cell.angle_beta   90.00
_cell.angle_gamma   90.00
#
_symmetry.space_group_name_H-M   'P 1'
#
loop_
_entity.id
_entity.type
_entity.pdbx_description
1 polymer ?
#
loop_
_entity_poly.entity_id
_entity_poly.type
_entity_poly.pdbx_seq_one_letter_code
_entity_poly.pdbx_strand_id
1 'polypeptide(L)'
;MPMSTTFRSDAPNPLTPTAQAARGRGHSPLAAGTALLLSLALAACVTPAPPPPPPVDPVVTAPPPPPPPPEPVPPTAAEQALSQKTAMQAIELLEAGQEDQARNELQRALQLDPANKLANNLMRQITVDPVQQLGRESFAYTVQSSDTLSRIAGRFMGDIYSFYILARYNDIRVPRQVSGGQVLRIPGKPPAGPLYPRPSSKPDPKAAAAAAAAAAAAAQAQTPPATTTVAAAPTPAAPPPPPPPPELTPGEKAMRAGDAHDRAGRFDKALEEYRRAEAADQPGAGAKIEAVRKKQIAKATLTARTAFAKQDLAGAIKGWDSVLQLDPDNELAKLERQKAVTLKAKADQLK
;
A
#
# COMPACT_ATOMS: atom_id res chain seq x y z
N MET A 1 55.70 1.59 -16.15
CA MET A 1 55.33 1.22 -17.53
C MET A 1 53.84 1.46 -17.70
N PRO A 2 53.36 1.95 -18.86
CA PRO A 2 51.93 2.18 -19.10
C PRO A 2 51.24 0.92 -19.64
N MET A 3 49.92 0.88 -19.54
CA MET A 3 49.03 0.43 -20.62
C MET A 3 47.63 1.01 -20.39
N SER A 4 47.13 1.76 -21.36
CA SER A 4 45.77 2.32 -21.34
C SER A 4 44.87 1.47 -22.24
N THR A 5 43.77 0.95 -21.71
CA THR A 5 42.75 0.28 -22.52
C THR A 5 41.40 0.99 -22.36
N THR A 6 41.12 1.89 -23.29
CA THR A 6 39.78 2.43 -23.50
C THR A 6 38.89 1.34 -24.10
N PHE A 7 37.68 1.15 -23.58
CA PHE A 7 36.59 0.63 -24.40
C PHE A 7 35.30 1.41 -24.15
N ARG A 8 34.52 1.58 -25.22
CA ARG A 8 33.38 2.50 -25.29
C ARG A 8 32.28 1.83 -26.10
N SER A 9 31.25 1.35 -25.43
CA SER A 9 29.97 1.00 -26.05
C SER A 9 29.03 2.18 -25.80
N ASP A 10 28.74 3.02 -26.79
CA ASP A 10 27.87 2.76 -27.95
C ASP A 10 26.39 2.86 -27.57
N ALA A 11 25.65 3.71 -28.29
CA ALA A 11 24.35 4.22 -27.88
C ALA A 11 23.43 4.38 -29.11
N PRO A 12 22.26 3.72 -29.14
CA PRO A 12 21.39 3.73 -30.31
C PRO A 12 20.58 5.03 -30.44
N ASN A 13 21.03 5.87 -31.37
CA ASN A 13 20.25 6.55 -32.42
C ASN A 13 19.01 7.40 -32.04
N PRO A 14 18.98 8.71 -32.33
CA PRO A 14 17.76 9.52 -32.27
C PRO A 14 16.88 9.34 -33.52
N LEU A 15 15.56 9.34 -33.36
CA LEU A 15 14.61 9.41 -34.47
C LEU A 15 13.58 10.53 -34.27
N THR A 16 13.72 11.57 -35.08
CA THR A 16 12.60 12.39 -35.56
C THR A 16 12.57 12.30 -37.08
N PRO A 17 11.38 12.33 -37.70
CA PRO A 17 11.12 13.49 -38.55
C PRO A 17 9.68 14.02 -38.54
N THR A 18 9.58 15.33 -38.76
CA THR A 18 8.56 16.01 -39.59
C THR A 18 7.08 15.85 -39.22
N ALA A 19 6.52 16.94 -38.68
CA ALA A 19 5.11 17.25 -38.84
C ALA A 19 4.82 17.77 -40.27
N GLN A 20 3.62 17.52 -40.79
CA GLN A 20 3.09 18.21 -41.97
C GLN A 20 1.63 18.60 -41.74
N ALA A 21 1.20 19.72 -42.31
CA ALA A 21 -0.07 20.34 -41.98
C ALA A 21 -0.78 21.02 -43.17
N ALA A 22 -2.10 20.97 -43.10
CA ALA A 22 -3.08 21.92 -43.66
C ALA A 22 -3.41 21.91 -45.17
N ARG A 23 -4.68 22.33 -45.41
CA ARG A 23 -5.35 22.67 -46.69
C ARG A 23 -5.79 21.46 -47.54
N GLY A 24 -6.89 21.53 -48.31
CA GLY A 24 -7.75 22.69 -48.65
C GLY A 24 -9.25 22.37 -48.86
N ARG A 25 -10.01 23.36 -49.33
CA ARG A 25 -11.49 23.44 -49.41
C ARG A 25 -11.92 23.63 -50.88
N GLY A 26 -12.97 22.94 -51.40
CA GLY A 26 -13.51 23.24 -52.75
C GLY A 26 -14.68 22.39 -53.30
N HIS A 27 -15.89 22.98 -53.21
CA HIS A 27 -17.17 22.89 -53.98
C HIS A 27 -17.47 21.92 -55.17
N SER A 28 -18.79 21.73 -55.38
CA SER A 28 -19.56 21.02 -56.45
C SER A 28 -19.62 21.77 -57.82
N PRO A 29 -20.44 21.45 -58.89
CA PRO A 29 -21.92 21.21 -58.90
C PRO A 29 -22.55 20.36 -60.08
N LEU A 30 -23.89 20.48 -60.30
CA LEU A 30 -24.74 20.13 -61.50
C LEU A 30 -25.09 18.64 -61.76
N ALA A 31 -26.20 18.19 -62.40
CA ALA A 31 -27.45 18.75 -63.01
C ALA A 31 -28.44 17.57 -63.37
N ALA A 32 -29.70 17.67 -63.87
CA ALA A 32 -30.84 18.63 -63.75
C ALA A 32 -32.12 18.13 -64.53
N GLY A 33 -33.35 18.48 -64.10
CA GLY A 33 -34.60 18.55 -64.93
C GLY A 33 -35.60 17.34 -64.97
N THR A 34 -36.84 17.39 -65.51
CA THR A 34 -38.01 18.34 -65.41
C THR A 34 -39.21 17.93 -66.31
N ALA A 35 -40.41 17.63 -65.77
CA ALA A 35 -41.76 17.64 -66.40
C ALA A 35 -42.86 17.27 -65.36
N LEU A 36 -44.17 17.64 -65.35
CA LEU A 36 -45.06 18.61 -66.05
C LEU A 36 -46.12 18.07 -67.07
N LEU A 37 -47.34 18.67 -67.05
CA LEU A 37 -48.57 18.50 -67.90
C LEU A 37 -49.45 17.25 -67.60
N LEU A 38 -50.79 17.23 -67.74
CA LEU A 38 -51.81 18.24 -68.11
C LEU A 38 -53.17 17.92 -67.42
N SER A 39 -54.12 18.88 -67.35
CA SER A 39 -55.47 18.69 -66.79
C SER A 39 -56.56 19.23 -67.73
N LEU A 40 -57.71 18.52 -67.87
CA LEU A 40 -59.04 19.10 -68.07
C LEU A 40 -60.15 18.03 -67.84
N ALA A 41 -61.42 18.44 -67.72
CA ALA A 41 -62.54 17.60 -67.30
C ALA A 41 -63.83 17.82 -68.12
N LEU A 42 -64.77 16.87 -68.01
CA LEU A 42 -66.16 16.97 -68.49
C LEU A 42 -67.09 16.26 -67.48
N ALA A 43 -68.36 16.66 -67.42
CA ALA A 43 -69.29 16.28 -66.35
C ALA A 43 -70.60 15.66 -66.86
N ALA A 44 -71.19 14.77 -66.05
CA ALA A 44 -72.56 14.28 -66.17
C ALA A 44 -73.13 14.01 -64.77
N CYS A 45 -74.43 14.26 -64.55
CA CYS A 45 -75.05 14.24 -63.23
C CYS A 45 -75.90 12.99 -62.97
N VAL A 46 -75.84 12.42 -61.77
CA VAL A 46 -76.89 11.55 -61.22
C VAL A 46 -76.90 11.58 -59.68
N THR A 47 -78.07 11.34 -59.09
CA THR A 47 -78.39 11.36 -57.64
C THR A 47 -79.49 10.33 -57.38
N PRO A 48 -79.84 9.94 -56.12
CA PRO A 48 -79.22 10.22 -54.82
C PRO A 48 -79.02 8.98 -53.89
N ALA A 49 -78.25 9.11 -52.80
CA ALA A 49 -78.43 8.35 -51.53
C ALA A 49 -77.48 8.83 -50.40
N PRO A 50 -77.94 8.95 -49.13
CA PRO A 50 -77.09 9.01 -47.93
C PRO A 50 -77.30 7.77 -47.00
N PRO A 51 -76.45 7.53 -45.99
CA PRO A 51 -75.04 7.90 -45.77
C PRO A 51 -74.13 6.65 -45.67
N PRO A 52 -72.82 6.80 -45.40
CA PRO A 52 -72.32 6.53 -44.04
C PRO A 52 -71.36 7.62 -43.51
N PRO A 53 -71.01 7.62 -42.21
CA PRO A 53 -69.99 8.53 -41.66
C PRO A 53 -68.58 8.23 -42.23
N PRO A 54 -67.68 9.23 -42.27
CA PRO A 54 -66.36 9.08 -42.86
C PRO A 54 -65.45 8.13 -42.05
N PRO A 55 -64.55 7.38 -42.70
CA PRO A 55 -63.45 6.72 -42.01
C PRO A 55 -62.52 7.79 -41.41
N VAL A 56 -61.97 7.51 -40.23
CA VAL A 56 -60.90 8.32 -39.66
C VAL A 56 -59.57 7.95 -40.31
N ASP A 57 -58.91 8.91 -40.94
CA ASP A 57 -57.56 8.72 -41.47
C ASP A 57 -56.58 8.36 -40.34
N PRO A 58 -55.66 7.39 -40.55
CA PRO A 58 -54.64 7.09 -39.58
C PRO A 58 -53.68 8.28 -39.46
N VAL A 59 -53.69 8.95 -38.32
CA VAL A 59 -52.71 10.00 -37.99
C VAL A 59 -51.31 9.40 -38.12
N VAL A 60 -50.54 9.88 -39.10
CA VAL A 60 -49.12 9.56 -39.25
C VAL A 60 -48.39 10.25 -38.11
N THR A 61 -48.23 9.52 -36.99
CA THR A 61 -47.47 9.97 -35.84
C THR A 61 -46.03 10.22 -36.28
N ALA A 62 -45.52 11.43 -36.09
CA ALA A 62 -44.12 11.72 -36.31
C ALA A 62 -43.25 10.77 -35.47
N PRO A 63 -42.16 10.20 -36.02
CA PRO A 63 -41.29 9.32 -35.24
C PRO A 63 -40.76 10.09 -34.01
N PRO A 64 -40.72 9.45 -32.83
CA PRO A 64 -40.26 10.12 -31.62
C PRO A 64 -38.80 10.58 -31.78
N PRO A 65 -38.40 11.66 -31.09
CA PRO A 65 -36.99 12.05 -31.05
C PRO A 65 -36.13 10.88 -30.52
N PRO A 66 -34.88 10.73 -30.99
CA PRO A 66 -34.00 9.70 -30.46
C PRO A 66 -33.87 9.85 -28.94
N PRO A 67 -33.79 8.74 -28.19
CA PRO A 67 -33.66 8.80 -26.74
C PRO A 67 -32.41 9.62 -26.36
N PRO A 68 -32.42 10.34 -25.22
CA PRO A 68 -31.22 10.98 -24.72
C PRO A 68 -30.10 9.93 -24.55
N PRO A 69 -28.83 10.31 -24.74
CA PRO A 69 -27.72 9.39 -24.50
C PRO A 69 -27.81 8.84 -23.07
N PRO A 70 -27.54 7.54 -22.86
CA PRO A 70 -27.74 6.92 -21.56
C PRO A 70 -26.90 7.64 -20.50
N GLU A 71 -27.55 8.03 -19.40
CA GLU A 71 -26.87 8.61 -18.25
C GLU A 71 -25.79 7.64 -17.75
N PRO A 72 -24.61 8.13 -17.31
CA PRO A 72 -23.54 7.27 -16.85
C PRO A 72 -23.99 6.50 -15.61
N VAL A 73 -24.24 5.19 -15.80
CA VAL A 73 -24.65 4.31 -14.71
C VAL A 73 -23.62 4.36 -13.57
N PRO A 74 -24.04 4.55 -12.31
CA PRO A 74 -23.10 4.57 -11.20
C PRO A 74 -22.42 3.20 -11.07
N PRO A 75 -21.10 3.13 -10.83
CA PRO A 75 -20.39 1.86 -10.76
C PRO A 75 -20.96 0.99 -9.64
N THR A 76 -21.10 -0.31 -9.90
CA THR A 76 -21.67 -1.24 -8.92
C THR A 76 -20.79 -1.38 -7.69
N ALA A 77 -21.35 -1.82 -6.56
CA ALA A 77 -20.58 -2.06 -5.34
C ALA A 77 -19.40 -3.04 -5.54
N ALA A 78 -19.50 -3.96 -6.52
CA ALA A 78 -18.41 -4.86 -6.89
C ALA A 78 -17.26 -4.12 -7.63
N GLU A 79 -17.59 -3.22 -8.56
CA GLU A 79 -16.62 -2.40 -9.29
C GLU A 79 -15.95 -1.36 -8.38
N GLN A 80 -16.72 -0.75 -7.46
CA GLN A 80 -16.19 0.14 -6.42
C GLN A 80 -15.20 -0.61 -5.50
N ALA A 81 -15.54 -1.81 -5.03
CA ALA A 81 -14.65 -2.63 -4.21
C ALA A 81 -13.38 -3.08 -4.98
N LEU A 82 -13.53 -3.42 -6.27
CA LEU A 82 -12.39 -3.75 -7.13
C LEU A 82 -11.49 -2.53 -7.36
N SER A 83 -12.06 -1.37 -7.66
CA SER A 83 -11.34 -0.09 -7.81
C SER A 83 -10.58 0.26 -6.54
N GLN A 84 -11.21 0.15 -5.36
CA GLN A 84 -10.55 0.41 -4.08
C GLN A 84 -9.37 -0.55 -3.85
N LYS A 85 -9.52 -1.83 -4.18
CA LYS A 85 -8.45 -2.83 -4.09
C LYS A 85 -7.29 -2.51 -5.04
N THR A 86 -7.57 -2.17 -6.30
CA THR A 86 -6.54 -1.77 -7.28
C THR A 86 -5.80 -0.50 -6.84
N ALA A 87 -6.52 0.47 -6.27
CA ALA A 87 -5.91 1.67 -5.68
C ALA A 87 -5.02 1.35 -4.47
N MET A 88 -5.36 0.33 -3.66
CA MET A 88 -4.47 -0.16 -2.59
C MET A 88 -3.21 -0.85 -3.15
N GLN A 89 -3.32 -1.63 -4.23
CA GLN A 89 -2.15 -2.24 -4.87
C GLN A 89 -1.17 -1.19 -5.41
N ALA A 90 -1.69 -0.06 -5.92
CA ALA A 90 -0.85 1.07 -6.32
C ALA A 90 -0.05 1.70 -5.16
N ILE A 91 -0.52 1.63 -3.91
CA ILE A 91 0.26 2.09 -2.75
C ILE A 91 1.53 1.25 -2.60
N GLU A 92 1.43 -0.07 -2.70
CA GLU A 92 2.60 -0.97 -2.59
C GLU A 92 3.62 -0.71 -3.71
N LEU A 93 3.14 -0.41 -4.93
CA LEU A 93 3.96 -0.04 -6.08
C LEU A 93 4.66 1.31 -5.86
N LEU A 94 3.95 2.34 -5.39
CA LEU A 94 4.53 3.65 -5.04
C LEU A 94 5.54 3.54 -3.90
N GLU A 95 5.25 2.76 -2.86
CA GLU A 95 6.17 2.47 -1.76
C GLU A 95 7.48 1.80 -2.26
N ALA A 96 7.38 0.94 -3.27
CA ALA A 96 8.52 0.30 -3.93
C ALA A 96 9.21 1.18 -4.99
N GLY A 97 8.74 2.41 -5.23
CA GLY A 97 9.26 3.32 -6.27
C GLY A 97 8.89 2.94 -7.71
N GLN A 98 7.93 2.03 -7.91
CA GLN A 98 7.44 1.57 -9.21
C GLN A 98 6.35 2.50 -9.75
N GLU A 99 6.70 3.78 -9.94
CA GLU A 99 5.77 4.86 -10.27
C GLU A 99 4.94 4.57 -11.54
N ASP A 100 5.56 4.09 -12.62
CA ASP A 100 4.86 3.81 -13.88
C ASP A 100 3.82 2.68 -13.75
N GLN A 101 4.12 1.64 -12.96
CA GLN A 101 3.17 0.57 -12.66
C GLN A 101 2.03 1.10 -11.78
N ALA A 102 2.34 1.93 -10.78
CA ALA A 102 1.31 2.56 -9.95
C ALA A 102 0.38 3.48 -10.75
N ARG A 103 0.92 4.29 -11.67
CA ARG A 103 0.13 5.12 -12.61
C ARG A 103 -0.87 4.27 -13.39
N ASN A 104 -0.43 3.13 -13.93
CA ASN A 104 -1.27 2.22 -14.71
C ASN A 104 -2.40 1.59 -13.87
N GLU A 105 -2.11 1.10 -12.67
CA GLU A 105 -3.14 0.53 -11.78
C GLU A 105 -4.10 1.62 -11.25
N LEU A 106 -3.61 2.82 -10.92
CA LEU A 106 -4.48 3.95 -10.56
C LEU A 106 -5.41 4.35 -11.70
N GLN A 107 -4.94 4.33 -12.95
CA GLN A 107 -5.78 4.58 -14.12
C GLN A 107 -6.85 3.50 -14.29
N ARG A 108 -6.54 2.22 -14.06
CA ARG A 108 -7.56 1.15 -14.03
C ARG A 108 -8.57 1.32 -12.89
N ALA A 109 -8.13 1.71 -11.70
CA ALA A 109 -9.02 2.01 -10.58
C ALA A 109 -10.00 3.15 -10.96
N LEU A 110 -9.51 4.22 -11.60
CA LEU A 110 -10.33 5.35 -12.06
C LEU A 110 -11.22 5.01 -13.27
N GLN A 111 -10.90 3.98 -14.05
CA GLN A 111 -11.80 3.45 -15.09
C GLN A 111 -12.96 2.63 -14.51
N LEU A 112 -12.74 1.94 -13.38
CA LEU A 112 -13.77 1.16 -12.67
C LEU A 112 -14.65 2.04 -11.76
N ASP A 113 -14.06 3.04 -11.11
CA ASP A 113 -14.77 4.05 -10.31
C ASP A 113 -14.05 5.41 -10.41
N PRO A 114 -14.54 6.32 -11.27
CA PRO A 114 -14.00 7.68 -11.38
C PRO A 114 -14.12 8.49 -10.08
N ALA A 115 -15.04 8.14 -9.18
CA ALA A 115 -15.25 8.81 -7.89
C ALA A 115 -14.34 8.26 -6.77
N ASN A 116 -13.49 7.26 -7.04
CA ASN A 116 -12.60 6.68 -6.05
C ASN A 116 -11.63 7.73 -5.49
N LYS A 117 -11.88 8.15 -4.24
CA LYS A 117 -11.15 9.23 -3.55
C LYS A 117 -9.67 8.89 -3.33
N LEU A 118 -9.35 7.62 -3.08
CA LEU A 118 -7.98 7.16 -2.88
C LEU A 118 -7.20 7.22 -4.20
N ALA A 119 -7.78 6.68 -5.27
CA ALA A 119 -7.14 6.69 -6.59
C ALA A 119 -6.92 8.12 -7.10
N ASN A 120 -7.90 9.01 -6.95
CA ASN A 120 -7.78 10.43 -7.29
C ASN A 120 -6.72 11.17 -6.46
N ASN A 121 -6.61 10.90 -5.14
CA ASN A 121 -5.57 11.48 -4.28
C ASN A 121 -4.18 11.02 -4.75
N LEU A 122 -3.96 9.72 -4.89
CA LEU A 122 -2.66 9.16 -5.31
C LEU A 122 -2.26 9.63 -6.73
N MET A 123 -3.19 9.65 -7.68
CA MET A 123 -2.93 10.16 -9.04
C MET A 123 -2.55 11.65 -9.04
N ARG A 124 -3.19 12.46 -8.18
CA ARG A 124 -2.80 13.86 -7.98
C ARG A 124 -1.36 13.96 -7.46
N GLN A 125 -1.00 13.21 -6.42
CA GLN A 125 0.35 13.22 -5.84
C GLN A 125 1.47 12.86 -6.82
N ILE A 126 1.16 12.09 -7.86
CA ILE A 126 2.09 11.73 -8.94
C ILE A 126 2.20 12.83 -10.00
N THR A 127 1.08 13.49 -10.34
CA THR A 127 1.00 14.42 -11.47
C THR A 127 1.33 15.87 -11.11
N VAL A 128 1.06 16.33 -9.88
CA VAL A 128 1.36 17.72 -9.45
C VAL A 128 2.85 17.94 -9.20
N ASP A 129 3.26 19.20 -9.14
CA ASP A 129 4.52 19.59 -8.50
C ASP A 129 4.35 19.59 -6.95
N PRO A 130 5.26 18.93 -6.21
CA PRO A 130 5.12 18.80 -4.76
C PRO A 130 5.30 20.14 -4.01
N VAL A 131 6.14 21.05 -4.51
CA VAL A 131 6.38 22.36 -3.89
C VAL A 131 5.24 23.33 -4.18
N GLN A 132 4.59 23.23 -5.35
CA GLN A 132 3.39 24.01 -5.67
C GLN A 132 2.16 23.55 -4.88
N GLN A 133 1.97 22.23 -4.67
CA GLN A 133 0.83 21.74 -3.86
C GLN A 133 1.04 21.93 -2.35
N LEU A 134 2.27 21.75 -1.84
CA LEU A 134 2.54 21.70 -0.40
C LEU A 134 3.13 23.01 0.15
N GLY A 135 3.55 23.93 -0.72
CA GLY A 135 4.15 25.20 -0.36
C GLY A 135 5.67 25.15 -0.18
N ARG A 136 6.28 26.35 -0.20
CA ARG A 136 7.73 26.54 -0.01
C ARG A 136 8.15 26.57 1.47
N GLU A 137 7.22 26.85 2.37
CA GLU A 137 7.43 26.72 3.81
C GLU A 137 7.65 25.24 4.17
N SER A 138 8.77 24.93 4.80
CA SER A 138 9.05 23.61 5.37
C SER A 138 9.99 23.70 6.57
N PHE A 139 9.93 22.70 7.45
CA PHE A 139 10.82 22.55 8.61
C PHE A 139 11.59 21.23 8.55
N ALA A 140 12.75 21.18 9.21
CA ALA A 140 13.58 19.98 9.29
C ALA A 140 13.06 19.01 10.37
N TYR A 141 13.00 17.72 10.03
CA TYR A 141 12.55 16.63 10.91
C TYR A 141 13.45 15.41 10.79
N THR A 142 14.06 14.97 11.89
CA THR A 142 14.93 13.78 11.92
C THR A 142 14.10 12.53 12.17
N VAL A 143 13.88 11.72 11.13
CA VAL A 143 13.09 10.48 11.16
C VAL A 143 13.56 9.54 12.28
N GLN A 144 12.66 9.02 13.12
CA GLN A 144 13.03 7.96 14.07
C GLN A 144 13.04 6.58 13.40
N SER A 145 13.76 5.63 13.99
CA SER A 145 13.82 4.22 13.54
C SER A 145 12.47 3.46 13.60
N SER A 146 11.38 4.13 13.98
CA SER A 146 10.00 3.64 14.03
C SER A 146 9.02 4.48 13.18
N ASP A 147 9.48 5.57 12.57
CA ASP A 147 8.66 6.44 11.72
C ASP A 147 8.72 5.96 10.26
N THR A 148 7.59 6.06 9.54
CA THR A 148 7.51 5.86 8.09
C THR A 148 6.99 7.14 7.44
N LEU A 149 7.25 7.36 6.14
CA LEU A 149 6.72 8.54 5.42
C LEU A 149 5.20 8.67 5.55
N SER A 150 4.46 7.55 5.54
CA SER A 150 3.00 7.53 5.73
C SER A 150 2.58 7.92 7.14
N ARG A 151 3.35 7.56 8.17
CA ARG A 151 3.12 8.00 9.55
C ARG A 151 3.46 9.47 9.75
N ILE A 152 4.52 9.94 9.09
CA ILE A 152 4.97 11.35 9.10
C ILE A 152 3.95 12.24 8.38
N ALA A 153 3.51 11.86 7.18
CA ALA A 153 2.46 12.55 6.44
C ALA A 153 1.14 12.58 7.23
N GLY A 154 0.71 11.46 7.81
CA GLY A 154 -0.45 11.43 8.71
C GLY A 154 -0.31 12.37 9.92
N ARG A 155 0.89 12.49 10.51
CA ARG A 155 1.15 13.33 11.68
C ARG A 155 1.21 14.83 11.38
N PHE A 156 1.79 15.24 10.25
CA PHE A 156 2.06 16.65 9.95
C PHE A 156 1.17 17.24 8.85
N MET A 157 0.59 16.40 7.98
CA MET A 157 -0.24 16.79 6.84
C MET A 157 -1.70 16.31 6.99
N GLY A 158 -2.00 15.49 8.00
CA GLY A 158 -3.33 14.95 8.27
C GLY A 158 -3.77 13.78 7.37
N ASP A 159 -2.96 13.41 6.37
CA ASP A 159 -3.25 12.34 5.41
C ASP A 159 -2.08 11.33 5.36
N ILE A 160 -2.37 10.07 5.71
CA ILE A 160 -1.38 8.98 5.64
C ILE A 160 -1.00 8.63 4.20
N TYR A 161 -1.87 8.89 3.23
CA TYR A 161 -1.62 8.58 1.83
C TYR A 161 -0.72 9.62 1.17
N SER A 162 -0.57 10.81 1.76
CA SER A 162 0.34 11.88 1.30
C SER A 162 1.84 11.56 1.49
N PHE A 163 2.19 10.30 1.78
CA PHE A 163 3.58 9.82 1.89
C PHE A 163 4.39 9.99 0.60
N TYR A 164 3.74 9.87 -0.57
CA TYR A 164 4.41 9.83 -1.85
C TYR A 164 4.76 11.24 -2.38
N ILE A 165 3.85 12.20 -2.23
CA ILE A 165 4.15 13.61 -2.49
C ILE A 165 5.18 14.16 -1.50
N LEU A 166 5.17 13.69 -0.24
CA LEU A 166 6.22 14.00 0.74
C LEU A 166 7.58 13.40 0.35
N ALA A 167 7.61 12.19 -0.23
CA ALA A 167 8.83 11.60 -0.79
C ALA A 167 9.39 12.46 -1.93
N ARG A 168 8.53 12.87 -2.87
CA ARG A 168 8.89 13.77 -3.99
C ARG A 168 9.35 15.16 -3.53
N TYR A 169 8.78 15.71 -2.44
CA TYR A 169 9.24 16.95 -1.81
C TYR A 169 10.66 16.86 -1.22
N ASN A 170 11.17 15.64 -1.02
CA ASN A 170 12.47 15.34 -0.44
C ASN A 170 13.44 14.66 -1.43
N ASP A 171 13.11 14.64 -2.73
CA ASP A 171 13.87 13.96 -3.79
C ASP A 171 14.04 12.43 -3.57
N ILE A 172 13.14 11.82 -2.80
CA ILE A 172 13.19 10.40 -2.41
C ILE A 172 12.46 9.53 -3.43
N ARG A 173 13.22 8.83 -4.27
CA ARG A 173 12.69 7.98 -5.35
C ARG A 173 11.98 6.70 -4.88
N VAL A 174 12.36 6.16 -3.72
CA VAL A 174 11.79 4.93 -3.16
C VAL A 174 11.35 5.18 -1.71
N PRO A 175 10.05 5.43 -1.45
CA PRO A 175 9.55 5.77 -0.11
C PRO A 175 9.90 4.74 0.98
N ARG A 176 10.03 3.46 0.64
CA ARG A 176 10.46 2.40 1.58
C ARG A 176 11.92 2.46 2.04
N GLN A 177 12.77 3.27 1.40
CA GLN A 177 14.21 3.34 1.73
C GLN A 177 14.55 4.43 2.77
N VAL A 178 13.55 5.20 3.22
CA VAL A 178 13.74 6.22 4.27
C VAL A 178 14.21 5.57 5.57
N SER A 179 15.32 6.09 6.10
CA SER A 179 16.04 5.48 7.23
C SER A 179 15.97 6.33 8.49
N GLY A 180 15.92 5.69 9.66
CA GLY A 180 16.05 6.38 10.95
C GLY A 180 17.35 7.18 11.03
N GLY A 181 17.27 8.43 11.48
CA GLY A 181 18.36 9.40 11.45
C GLY A 181 18.40 10.30 10.21
N GLN A 182 17.63 10.00 9.15
CA GLN A 182 17.53 10.87 7.98
C GLN A 182 16.78 12.16 8.33
N VAL A 183 17.30 13.31 7.88
CA VAL A 183 16.61 14.59 8.00
C VAL A 183 15.73 14.80 6.77
N LEU A 184 14.42 14.98 7.00
CA LEU A 184 13.44 15.34 5.99
C LEU A 184 13.02 16.80 6.13
N ARG A 185 12.64 17.39 5.01
CA ARG A 185 11.92 18.65 4.86
C ARG A 185 10.44 18.32 4.90
N ILE A 186 9.76 18.69 5.98
CA ILE A 186 8.32 18.50 6.14
C ILE A 186 7.63 19.81 5.75
N PRO A 187 6.65 19.81 4.84
CA PRO A 187 5.98 21.03 4.39
C PRO A 187 5.14 21.66 5.51
N GLY A 188 4.89 22.96 5.38
CA GLY A 188 4.11 23.73 6.33
C GLY A 188 4.93 24.21 7.54
N LYS A 189 4.23 24.48 8.65
CA LYS A 189 4.78 25.13 9.83
C LYS A 189 5.10 24.10 10.92
N PRO A 190 6.23 24.23 11.64
CA PRO A 190 6.55 23.33 12.74
C PRO A 190 5.46 23.43 13.82
N PRO A 191 4.93 22.31 14.35
CA PRO A 191 3.92 22.36 15.40
C PRO A 191 4.45 23.03 16.67
N ALA A 192 3.56 23.70 17.40
CA ALA A 192 3.87 24.44 18.63
C ALA A 192 4.16 23.49 19.82
N GLY A 193 5.33 22.86 19.80
CA GLY A 193 5.82 21.96 20.84
C GLY A 193 7.18 21.37 20.47
N PRO A 194 7.79 20.55 21.34
CA PRO A 194 9.06 19.89 21.03
C PRO A 194 8.87 18.92 19.86
N LEU A 195 9.54 19.15 18.72
CA LEU A 195 9.53 18.22 17.59
C LEU A 195 10.03 16.83 18.03
N TYR A 196 10.96 16.82 18.99
CA TYR A 196 11.31 15.72 19.88
C TYR A 196 11.61 16.25 21.29
N PRO A 197 11.48 15.43 22.36
CA PRO A 197 12.18 15.70 23.62
C PRO A 197 13.68 15.74 23.34
N ARG A 198 14.35 16.83 23.72
CA ARG A 198 15.78 17.03 23.48
C ARG A 198 16.60 16.06 24.35
N PRO A 199 17.39 15.13 23.81
CA PRO A 199 18.37 14.41 24.60
C PRO A 199 19.41 15.42 25.12
N SER A 200 19.65 15.44 26.43
CA SER A 200 20.46 16.45 27.12
C SER A 200 21.91 16.44 26.67
N SER A 201 22.25 17.28 25.69
CA SER A 201 23.54 17.30 25.02
C SER A 201 24.63 18.01 25.83
N LYS A 202 25.08 17.37 26.92
CA LYS A 202 26.42 17.54 27.49
C LYS A 202 26.78 16.32 28.37
N PRO A 203 27.52 15.32 27.83
CA PRO A 203 28.26 14.37 28.65
C PRO A 203 29.46 15.09 29.28
N ASP A 204 29.68 14.92 30.58
CA ASP A 204 30.93 15.37 31.21
C ASP A 204 32.13 14.59 30.64
N PRO A 205 33.27 15.24 30.36
CA PRO A 205 34.45 14.57 29.79
C PRO A 205 34.99 13.38 30.61
N LYS A 206 34.58 13.26 31.88
CA LYS A 206 34.99 12.20 32.80
C LYS A 206 34.30 10.84 32.52
N ALA A 207 33.15 10.82 31.85
CA ALA A 207 32.41 9.58 31.59
C ALA A 207 33.04 8.72 30.46
N ALA A 208 33.70 9.35 29.48
CA ALA A 208 34.29 8.65 28.33
C ALA A 208 35.48 7.74 28.71
N ALA A 209 36.18 8.06 29.80
CA ALA A 209 37.33 7.27 30.27
C ALA A 209 36.94 5.95 30.96
N ALA A 210 35.73 5.84 31.52
CA ALA A 210 35.30 4.67 32.29
C ALA A 210 34.85 3.49 31.40
N ALA A 211 34.24 3.78 30.25
CA ALA A 211 33.66 2.76 29.36
C ALA A 211 34.72 1.86 28.69
N ALA A 212 35.96 2.33 28.54
CA ALA A 212 37.05 1.57 27.94
C ALA A 212 37.65 0.49 28.86
N ALA A 213 37.49 0.61 30.19
CA ALA A 213 38.09 -0.32 31.16
C ALA A 213 37.17 -1.53 31.49
N ALA A 214 35.85 -1.38 31.34
CA ALA A 214 34.87 -2.37 31.77
C ALA A 214 34.80 -3.64 30.90
N ALA A 215 35.48 -3.68 29.75
CA ALA A 215 35.50 -4.83 28.84
C ALA A 215 36.56 -5.90 29.17
N ALA A 216 37.48 -5.64 30.10
CA ALA A 216 38.63 -6.52 30.38
C ALA A 216 38.53 -7.33 31.69
N ALA A 217 37.59 -7.00 32.58
CA ALA A 217 37.49 -7.58 33.93
C ALA A 217 36.62 -8.86 34.03
N ALA A 218 36.23 -9.45 32.90
CA ALA A 218 35.38 -10.65 32.85
C ALA A 218 36.15 -11.98 33.13
N ALA A 219 37.24 -11.93 33.91
CA ALA A 219 38.02 -13.11 34.31
C ALA A 219 38.95 -12.83 35.51
N GLN A 220 38.53 -13.17 36.75
CA GLN A 220 39.34 -13.83 37.80
C GLN A 220 38.65 -13.86 39.18
N ALA A 221 39.17 -14.71 40.07
CA ALA A 221 39.01 -14.73 41.54
C ALA A 221 37.59 -14.88 42.13
N GLN A 222 37.20 -16.14 42.36
CA GLN A 222 36.30 -16.49 43.48
C GLN A 222 37.11 -16.54 44.78
N THR A 223 36.62 -15.98 45.90
CA THR A 223 36.77 -16.52 47.29
C THR A 223 36.11 -15.57 48.32
N PRO A 224 35.22 -16.08 49.19
CA PRO A 224 34.85 -15.46 50.47
C PRO A 224 35.60 -16.12 51.66
N PRO A 225 35.36 -15.73 52.93
CA PRO A 225 35.21 -14.38 53.49
C PRO A 225 36.20 -14.14 54.66
N ALA A 226 36.26 -12.92 55.20
CA ALA A 226 36.91 -12.65 56.50
C ALA A 226 36.10 -11.63 57.32
N THR A 227 35.86 -11.95 58.59
CA THR A 227 34.99 -11.18 59.50
C THR A 227 35.81 -10.27 60.42
N THR A 228 35.48 -8.99 60.50
CA THR A 228 35.83 -8.15 61.67
C THR A 228 34.66 -7.24 62.01
N THR A 229 34.17 -7.33 63.25
CA THR A 229 33.10 -6.48 63.79
C THR A 229 33.70 -5.28 64.53
N VAL A 230 33.19 -4.07 64.24
CA VAL A 230 33.25 -2.90 65.14
C VAL A 230 31.86 -2.26 65.14
N ALA A 231 31.41 -1.72 66.27
CA ALA A 231 30.00 -1.35 66.50
C ALA A 231 29.81 0.09 67.01
N ALA A 232 28.59 0.62 66.80
CA ALA A 232 28.07 1.91 67.25
C ALA A 232 28.76 3.16 66.63
N ALA A 233 28.12 4.33 66.52
CA ALA A 233 26.77 4.78 66.91
C ALA A 233 26.12 5.62 65.77
N PRO A 234 24.87 6.15 65.89
CA PRO A 234 24.07 6.55 64.73
C PRO A 234 24.45 7.90 64.10
N THR A 235 24.32 7.98 62.78
CA THR A 235 24.27 9.23 62.00
C THR A 235 22.82 9.41 61.49
N PRO A 236 22.24 10.63 61.51
CA PRO A 236 20.85 10.85 61.09
C PRO A 236 20.61 10.48 59.62
N ALA A 237 19.36 10.12 59.31
CA ALA A 237 18.97 9.54 58.03
C ALA A 237 19.34 10.42 56.82
N ALA A 238 20.22 9.90 55.96
CA ALA A 238 20.41 10.45 54.63
C ALA A 238 19.13 10.26 53.79
N PRO A 239 18.80 11.19 52.87
CA PRO A 239 17.70 10.97 51.93
C PRO A 239 17.93 9.70 51.09
N PRO A 240 16.87 9.02 50.65
CA PRO A 240 17.02 7.81 49.84
C PRO A 240 17.80 8.11 48.55
N PRO A 241 18.63 7.16 48.06
CA PRO A 241 19.34 7.34 46.81
C PRO A 241 18.34 7.57 45.65
N PRO A 242 18.70 8.36 44.63
CA PRO A 242 17.85 8.50 43.46
C PRO A 242 17.64 7.12 42.81
N PRO A 243 16.44 6.85 42.27
CA PRO A 243 16.16 5.56 41.66
C PRO A 243 17.13 5.28 40.51
N PRO A 244 17.50 4.00 40.27
CA PRO A 244 18.29 3.63 39.10
C PRO A 244 17.56 4.06 37.81
N PRO A 245 18.29 4.32 36.71
CA PRO A 245 17.67 4.64 35.43
C PRO A 245 16.70 3.51 35.02
N PRO A 246 15.58 3.82 34.35
CA PRO A 246 14.58 2.83 34.01
C PRO A 246 15.14 1.83 33.00
N GLU A 247 15.56 0.68 33.50
CA GLU A 247 15.76 -0.50 32.66
C GLU A 247 14.42 -0.91 32.05
N LEU A 248 14.44 -1.18 30.73
CA LEU A 248 13.28 -1.74 30.03
C LEU A 248 12.78 -2.99 30.78
N THR A 249 11.46 -3.10 30.95
CA THR A 249 10.86 -4.24 31.66
C THR A 249 11.15 -5.56 30.91
N PRO A 250 11.03 -6.73 31.57
CA PRO A 250 11.09 -8.02 30.87
C PRO A 250 10.11 -8.11 29.69
N GLY A 251 8.92 -7.53 29.83
CA GLY A 251 7.90 -7.44 28.78
C GLY A 251 8.30 -6.54 27.61
N GLU A 252 8.86 -5.36 27.88
CA GLU A 252 9.38 -4.46 26.83
C GLU A 252 10.58 -5.04 26.09
N LYS A 253 11.50 -5.69 26.83
CA LYS A 253 12.65 -6.42 26.28
C LYS A 253 12.16 -7.53 25.34
N ALA A 254 11.15 -8.30 25.74
CA ALA A 254 10.51 -9.34 24.93
C ALA A 254 9.75 -8.79 23.71
N MET A 255 8.94 -7.74 23.83
CA MET A 255 8.28 -7.09 22.67
C MET A 255 9.29 -6.66 21.61
N ARG A 256 10.39 -6.02 22.05
CA ARG A 256 11.45 -5.53 21.15
C ARG A 256 12.20 -6.68 20.47
N ALA A 257 12.36 -7.83 21.14
CA ALA A 257 12.89 -9.04 20.54
C ALA A 257 11.90 -9.63 19.51
N GLY A 258 10.61 -9.76 19.85
CA GLY A 258 9.56 -10.18 18.93
C GLY A 258 9.50 -9.32 17.67
N ASP A 259 9.57 -7.99 17.81
CA ASP A 259 9.63 -7.04 16.69
C ASP A 259 10.89 -7.19 15.83
N ALA A 260 12.02 -7.63 16.40
CA ALA A 260 13.23 -7.93 15.63
C ALA A 260 13.14 -9.28 14.90
N HIS A 261 12.44 -10.26 15.46
CA HIS A 261 12.23 -11.56 14.83
C HIS A 261 11.17 -11.54 13.72
N ASP A 262 10.09 -10.78 13.90
CA ASP A 262 9.03 -10.59 12.91
C ASP A 262 9.55 -9.87 11.65
N ARG A 263 10.29 -8.75 11.84
CA ARG A 263 10.97 -8.04 10.73
C ARG A 263 12.02 -8.90 10.02
N ALA A 264 12.57 -9.91 10.67
CA ALA A 264 13.50 -10.87 10.07
C ALA A 264 12.81 -12.11 9.46
N GLY A 265 11.46 -12.14 9.39
CA GLY A 265 10.69 -13.28 8.86
C GLY A 265 10.76 -14.55 9.72
N ARG A 266 11.34 -14.47 10.93
CA ARG A 266 11.51 -15.58 11.88
C ARG A 266 10.28 -15.69 12.79
N PHE A 267 9.12 -15.87 12.17
CA PHE A 267 7.81 -15.78 12.81
C PHE A 267 7.67 -16.66 14.05
N ASP A 268 8.24 -17.87 14.04
CA ASP A 268 8.13 -18.82 15.15
C ASP A 268 8.80 -18.26 16.41
N LYS A 269 10.00 -17.69 16.26
CA LYS A 269 10.72 -16.99 17.34
C LYS A 269 10.10 -15.64 17.71
N ALA A 270 9.42 -14.98 16.77
CA ALA A 270 8.65 -13.78 17.09
C ALA A 270 7.46 -14.12 17.99
N LEU A 271 6.79 -15.25 17.72
CA LEU A 271 5.67 -15.78 18.50
C LEU A 271 6.12 -16.18 19.92
N GLU A 272 7.31 -16.77 20.07
CA GLU A 272 7.92 -17.07 21.38
C GLU A 272 8.16 -15.79 22.21
N GLU A 273 8.82 -14.78 21.63
CA GLU A 273 9.11 -13.52 22.33
C GLU A 273 7.84 -12.69 22.61
N TYR A 274 6.85 -12.67 21.71
CA TYR A 274 5.58 -12.00 22.00
C TYR A 274 4.77 -12.72 23.09
N ARG A 275 4.81 -14.06 23.19
CA ARG A 275 4.25 -14.78 24.34
C ARG A 275 5.00 -14.48 25.64
N ARG A 276 6.32 -14.31 25.57
CA ARG A 276 7.12 -13.88 26.74
C ARG A 276 6.76 -12.47 27.21
N ALA A 277 6.36 -11.59 26.29
CA ALA A 277 5.82 -10.28 26.61
C ALA A 277 4.42 -10.36 27.22
N GLU A 278 3.55 -11.21 26.67
CA GLU A 278 2.19 -11.46 27.18
C GLU A 278 2.21 -12.04 28.61
N ALA A 279 3.10 -13.00 28.87
CA ALA A 279 3.36 -13.56 30.21
C ALA A 279 4.10 -12.61 31.16
N ALA A 280 4.36 -11.37 30.73
CA ALA A 280 4.87 -10.26 31.55
C ALA A 280 3.91 -9.05 31.51
N ASP A 281 2.62 -9.30 31.23
CA ASP A 281 1.51 -8.34 31.18
C ASP A 281 1.72 -7.14 30.23
N GLN A 282 2.59 -7.31 29.22
CA GLN A 282 2.99 -6.21 28.36
C GLN A 282 1.86 -5.82 27.38
N PRO A 283 1.39 -4.55 27.38
CA PRO A 283 0.27 -4.13 26.54
C PRO A 283 0.57 -4.32 25.05
N GLY A 284 -0.41 -4.90 24.34
CA GLY A 284 -0.35 -5.15 22.90
C GLY A 284 0.31 -6.47 22.48
N ALA A 285 0.83 -7.27 23.42
CA ALA A 285 1.48 -8.55 23.11
C ALA A 285 0.56 -9.53 22.36
N GLY A 286 -0.65 -9.81 22.86
CA GLY A 286 -1.62 -10.69 22.16
C GLY A 286 -2.00 -10.23 20.75
N ALA A 287 -2.07 -8.90 20.52
CA ALA A 287 -2.30 -8.36 19.18
C ALA A 287 -1.12 -8.61 18.22
N LYS A 288 0.12 -8.65 18.74
CA LYS A 288 1.31 -9.05 17.98
C LYS A 288 1.34 -10.56 17.70
N ILE A 289 0.96 -11.39 18.68
CA ILE A 289 0.84 -12.85 18.52
C ILE A 289 -0.12 -13.18 17.37
N GLU A 290 -1.31 -12.59 17.37
CA GLU A 290 -2.31 -12.78 16.30
C GLU A 290 -1.87 -12.21 14.94
N ALA A 291 -1.13 -11.10 14.93
CA ALA A 291 -0.54 -10.58 13.70
C ALA A 291 0.52 -11.53 13.10
N VAL A 292 1.36 -12.18 13.93
CA VAL A 292 2.34 -13.17 13.49
C VAL A 292 1.66 -14.48 13.06
N ARG A 293 0.67 -14.95 13.81
CA ARG A 293 -0.14 -16.13 13.47
C ARG A 293 -0.74 -16.02 12.07
N LYS A 294 -1.32 -14.86 11.73
CA LYS A 294 -1.86 -14.57 10.39
C LYS A 294 -0.78 -14.58 9.29
N LYS A 295 0.45 -14.13 9.58
CA LYS A 295 1.59 -14.23 8.63
C LYS A 295 2.03 -15.69 8.43
N GLN A 296 2.06 -16.51 9.49
CA GLN A 296 2.36 -17.94 9.39
C GLN A 296 1.30 -18.67 8.56
N ILE A 297 0.00 -18.41 8.79
CA ILE A 297 -1.12 -18.95 8.00
C ILE A 297 -0.98 -18.59 6.52
N ALA A 298 -0.67 -17.32 6.19
CA ALA A 298 -0.47 -16.89 4.82
C ALA A 298 0.73 -17.58 4.13
N LYS A 299 1.86 -17.74 4.85
CA LYS A 299 3.05 -18.45 4.37
C LYS A 299 2.78 -19.94 4.15
N ALA A 300 2.08 -20.60 5.07
CA ALA A 300 1.68 -22.00 4.94
C ALA A 300 0.69 -22.21 3.77
N THR A 301 -0.33 -21.35 3.64
CA THR A 301 -1.28 -21.33 2.52
C THR A 301 -0.57 -21.18 1.16
N LEU A 302 0.38 -20.25 1.05
CA LEU A 302 1.18 -20.09 -0.17
C LEU A 302 1.99 -21.36 -0.46
N THR A 303 2.63 -21.93 0.55
CA THR A 303 3.46 -23.15 0.42
C THR A 303 2.61 -24.34 -0.05
N ALA A 304 1.44 -24.54 0.54
CA ALA A 304 0.50 -25.60 0.18
C ALA A 304 0.03 -25.48 -1.29
N ARG A 305 -0.34 -24.26 -1.71
CA ARG A 305 -0.75 -23.97 -3.09
C ARG A 305 0.40 -24.15 -4.09
N THR A 306 1.62 -23.73 -3.75
CA THR A 306 2.80 -23.93 -4.60
C THR A 306 3.18 -25.40 -4.73
N ALA A 307 3.03 -26.22 -3.68
CA ALA A 307 3.22 -27.67 -3.77
C ALA A 307 2.14 -28.33 -4.65
N PHE A 308 0.86 -27.96 -4.45
CA PHE A 308 -0.24 -28.46 -5.28
C PHE A 308 -0.07 -28.13 -6.76
N ALA A 309 0.35 -26.90 -7.09
CA ALA A 309 0.64 -26.47 -8.46
C ALA A 309 1.83 -27.21 -9.10
N LYS A 310 2.72 -27.79 -8.30
CA LYS A 310 3.82 -28.67 -8.73
C LYS A 310 3.45 -30.16 -8.76
N GLN A 311 2.17 -30.50 -8.55
CA GLN A 311 1.67 -31.87 -8.34
C GLN A 311 2.29 -32.58 -7.11
N ASP A 312 2.98 -31.86 -6.23
CA ASP A 312 3.43 -32.37 -4.93
C ASP A 312 2.26 -32.36 -3.93
N LEU A 313 1.43 -33.41 -4.04
CA LEU A 313 0.27 -33.60 -3.18
C LEU A 313 0.67 -33.86 -1.72
N ALA A 314 1.87 -34.39 -1.45
CA ALA A 314 2.35 -34.64 -0.09
C ALA A 314 2.76 -33.32 0.60
N GLY A 315 3.52 -32.46 -0.08
CA GLY A 315 3.83 -31.11 0.37
C GLY A 315 2.58 -30.22 0.47
N ALA A 316 1.60 -30.41 -0.43
CA ALA A 316 0.31 -29.71 -0.34
C ALA A 316 -0.46 -30.08 0.93
N ILE A 317 -0.60 -31.38 1.23
CA ILE A 317 -1.26 -31.87 2.46
C ILE A 317 -0.54 -31.29 3.70
N LYS A 318 0.79 -31.42 3.78
CA LYS A 318 1.58 -30.89 4.90
C LYS A 318 1.45 -29.37 5.07
N GLY A 319 1.36 -28.63 3.96
CA GLY A 319 1.11 -27.19 3.97
C GLY A 319 -0.26 -26.83 4.53
N TRP A 320 -1.32 -27.57 4.15
CA TRP A 320 -2.66 -27.37 4.70
C TRP A 320 -2.81 -27.85 6.14
N ASP A 321 -2.16 -28.95 6.54
CA ASP A 321 -2.04 -29.38 7.94
C ASP A 321 -1.40 -28.27 8.81
N SER A 322 -0.38 -27.59 8.28
CA SER A 322 0.26 -26.45 8.95
C SER A 322 -0.66 -25.23 9.09
N VAL A 323 -1.60 -25.03 8.15
CA VAL A 323 -2.66 -24.01 8.30
C VAL A 323 -3.64 -24.43 9.40
N LEU A 324 -4.12 -25.68 9.37
CA LEU A 324 -5.11 -26.18 10.34
C LEU A 324 -4.57 -26.28 11.77
N GLN A 325 -3.26 -26.47 11.95
CA GLN A 325 -2.62 -26.38 13.27
C GLN A 325 -2.61 -24.94 13.82
N LEU A 326 -2.60 -23.93 12.96
CA LEU A 326 -2.64 -22.52 13.33
C LEU A 326 -4.07 -21.97 13.41
N ASP A 327 -4.99 -22.52 12.62
CA ASP A 327 -6.38 -22.10 12.46
C ASP A 327 -7.29 -23.32 12.19
N PRO A 328 -7.75 -24.02 13.24
CA PRO A 328 -8.55 -25.24 13.10
C PRO A 328 -9.89 -25.04 12.39
N ASP A 329 -10.40 -23.81 12.37
CA ASP A 329 -11.69 -23.45 11.78
C ASP A 329 -11.57 -22.96 10.32
N ASN A 330 -10.39 -23.11 9.72
CA ASN A 330 -10.12 -22.71 8.34
C ASN A 330 -10.77 -23.65 7.31
N GLU A 331 -12.06 -23.43 7.01
CA GLU A 331 -12.83 -24.21 6.04
C GLU A 331 -12.14 -24.37 4.67
N LEU A 332 -11.43 -23.34 4.20
CA LEU A 332 -10.64 -23.40 2.97
C LEU A 332 -9.51 -24.45 3.08
N ALA A 333 -8.74 -24.44 4.18
CA ALA A 333 -7.70 -25.44 4.39
C ALA A 333 -8.27 -26.85 4.58
N LYS A 334 -9.41 -27.01 5.26
CA LYS A 334 -10.12 -28.31 5.36
C LYS A 334 -10.45 -28.85 3.96
N LEU A 335 -11.04 -28.01 3.10
CA LEU A 335 -11.44 -28.38 1.74
C LEU A 335 -10.24 -28.69 0.83
N GLU A 336 -9.22 -27.83 0.79
CA GLU A 336 -8.04 -28.02 -0.06
C GLU A 336 -7.16 -29.18 0.40
N ARG A 337 -7.04 -29.42 1.71
CA ARG A 337 -6.45 -30.64 2.27
C ARG A 337 -7.17 -31.88 1.75
N GLN A 338 -8.51 -31.91 1.87
CA GLN A 338 -9.28 -33.08 1.45
C GLN A 338 -9.16 -33.35 -0.06
N LYS A 339 -9.14 -32.30 -0.90
CA LYS A 339 -8.83 -32.42 -2.33
C LYS A 339 -7.47 -33.07 -2.56
N ALA A 340 -6.42 -32.60 -1.88
CA ALA A 340 -5.07 -33.14 -2.03
C ALA A 340 -4.94 -34.60 -1.55
N VAL A 341 -5.60 -34.97 -0.44
CA VAL A 341 -5.69 -36.37 0.03
C VAL A 341 -6.40 -37.26 -0.99
N THR A 342 -7.57 -36.86 -1.49
CA THR A 342 -8.35 -37.63 -2.47
C THR A 342 -7.60 -37.79 -3.79
N LEU A 343 -6.90 -36.75 -4.25
CA LEU A 343 -6.06 -36.83 -5.45
C LEU A 343 -4.84 -37.73 -5.24
N LYS A 344 -4.20 -37.70 -4.07
CA LYS A 344 -3.06 -38.58 -3.76
C LYS A 344 -3.49 -40.04 -3.76
N ALA A 345 -4.60 -40.39 -3.10
CA ALA A 345 -5.12 -41.75 -3.09
C ALA A 345 -5.37 -42.28 -4.51
N LYS A 346 -5.96 -41.46 -5.41
CA LYS A 346 -6.13 -41.82 -6.82
C LYS A 346 -4.80 -41.96 -7.58
N ALA A 347 -3.84 -41.06 -7.34
CA ALA A 347 -2.53 -41.11 -7.98
C ALA A 347 -1.67 -42.29 -7.51
N ASP A 348 -1.94 -42.85 -6.34
CA ASP A 348 -1.29 -44.07 -5.83
C ASP A 348 -2.02 -45.36 -6.25
N GLN A 349 -3.28 -45.27 -6.70
CA GLN A 349 -4.04 -46.38 -7.32
C GLN A 349 -3.73 -46.58 -8.82
N LEU A 350 -2.97 -45.67 -9.42
CA LEU A 350 -2.62 -45.66 -10.86
C LEU A 350 -1.13 -45.98 -11.10
N LYS A 351 -0.50 -46.73 -10.17
CA LYS A 351 0.90 -47.15 -10.17
C LYS A 351 1.00 -48.65 -9.90
#